data_AF-A0A936FWC0-F1
#
_entry.id   AF-A0A936FWC0-F1
#
_cell.length_a   1.000
_cell.length_b   1.000
_cell.length_c   1.000
_cell.angle_alpha   90.00
_cell.angle_beta   90.00
_cell.angle_gamma   90.00
#
_symmetry.space_group_name_H-M   'P 1'
#
loop_
_entity.id
_entity.type
_entity.pdbx_description
1 polymer ?
#
loop_
_entity_poly.entity_id
_entity_poly.type
_entity_poly.pdbx_seq_one_letter_code
_entity_poly.pdbx_strand_id
1 'polypeptide(L)'
;MKTTINVDLKSLNLDTKKVYYWQVIVNGNKEVSQSIDFQVLSDDRLNEIMQTTNKSELYASSNAELKGLLLAVIFESNHMYYEANSKYAQLLKEIGNSGLIKMNYAAFSLRLGQTEKSKSIMEKN
;
A
#
# COMPACT_ATOMS: atom_id res chain seq x y z
N MET A 1 -17.28 -11.30 6.01
CA MET A 1 -15.81 -11.19 6.00
C MET A 1 -15.40 -10.55 4.68
N LYS A 2 -14.69 -9.42 4.69
CA LYS A 2 -14.28 -8.72 3.46
C LYS A 2 -12.82 -9.04 3.20
N THR A 3 -12.51 -9.60 2.03
CA THR A 3 -11.14 -9.90 1.60
C THR A 3 -10.65 -8.77 0.72
N THR A 4 -9.54 -8.12 1.09
CA THR A 4 -8.90 -7.07 0.28
C THR A 4 -7.64 -7.62 -0.36
N ILE A 5 -7.52 -7.46 -1.67
CA ILE A 5 -6.34 -7.83 -2.45
C ILE A 5 -5.73 -6.55 -3.02
N ASN A 6 -4.42 -6.39 -2.88
CA ASN A 6 -3.66 -5.32 -3.51
C ASN A 6 -2.79 -5.93 -4.60
N VAL A 7 -2.93 -5.46 -5.84
CA VAL A 7 -2.20 -5.97 -7.01
C VAL A 7 -1.48 -4.82 -7.69
N ASP A 8 -0.23 -5.06 -8.10
CA ASP A 8 0.47 -4.14 -9.00
C ASP A 8 -0.08 -4.29 -10.42
N LEU A 9 -0.68 -3.23 -10.95
CA LEU A 9 -1.23 -3.21 -12.31
C LEU A 9 -0.29 -2.52 -13.30
N LYS A 10 0.87 -2.02 -12.88
CA LYS A 10 1.79 -1.26 -13.74
C LYS A 10 2.26 -2.09 -14.94
N SER A 11 2.46 -3.40 -14.75
CA SER A 11 2.83 -4.33 -15.82
C SER A 11 1.77 -4.50 -16.91
N LEU A 12 0.50 -4.20 -16.60
CA LEU A 12 -0.59 -4.30 -17.55
C LEU A 12 -0.70 -3.08 -18.47
N ASN A 13 0.05 -2.01 -18.18
CA ASN A 13 0.07 -0.76 -18.95
C ASN A 13 -1.34 -0.25 -19.30
N LEU A 14 -2.21 -0.18 -18.28
CA LEU A 14 -3.62 0.19 -18.44
C LEU A 14 -3.75 1.65 -18.87
N ASP A 15 -4.65 1.89 -19.82
CA ASP A 15 -4.99 3.22 -20.31
C ASP A 15 -5.94 3.90 -19.32
N THR A 16 -5.52 5.05 -18.79
CA THR A 16 -6.27 5.81 -17.78
C THR A 16 -7.61 6.35 -18.28
N LYS A 17 -7.87 6.30 -19.60
CA LYS A 17 -9.13 6.72 -20.21
C LYS A 17 -10.10 5.57 -20.49
N LYS A 18 -9.75 4.33 -20.14
CA LYS A 18 -10.57 3.14 -20.42
C LYS A 18 -11.17 2.55 -19.15
N VAL A 19 -12.31 1.87 -19.35
CA VAL A 19 -13.00 1.12 -18.28
C VAL A 19 -12.55 -0.33 -18.36
N TYR A 20 -12.25 -0.91 -17.19
CA TYR A 20 -11.83 -2.29 -17.05
C TYR A 20 -12.76 -3.04 -16.09
N TYR A 21 -12.86 -4.36 -16.27
CA TYR A 21 -13.65 -5.23 -15.42
C TYR A 21 -12.77 -6.38 -14.92
N TRP A 22 -12.99 -6.80 -13.67
CA TRP A 22 -12.36 -8.00 -13.15
C TRP A 22 -13.31 -9.18 -13.31
N GLN A 23 -12.76 -10.29 -13.81
CA GLN A 23 -13.41 -11.59 -13.77
C GLN A 23 -12.70 -12.45 -12.74
N VAL A 24 -13.45 -12.98 -11.78
CA VAL A 24 -12.94 -13.88 -10.76
C VAL A 24 -13.39 -15.29 -11.11
N ILE A 25 -12.45 -16.24 -11.12
CA ILE A 25 -12.76 -17.66 -11.33
C ILE A 25 -12.69 -18.36 -9.97
N VAL A 26 -13.82 -18.88 -9.49
CA VAL A 26 -13.90 -19.64 -8.23
C VAL A 26 -14.41 -21.04 -8.53
N ASN A 27 -13.62 -22.08 -8.24
CA ASN A 27 -13.98 -23.48 -8.49
C ASN A 27 -14.44 -23.76 -9.93
N GLY A 28 -13.84 -23.09 -10.92
CA GLY A 28 -14.19 -23.21 -12.34
C GLY A 28 -15.37 -22.35 -12.80
N ASN A 29 -16.10 -21.72 -11.87
CA ASN A 29 -17.19 -20.80 -12.21
C ASN A 29 -16.63 -19.38 -12.39
N LYS A 30 -17.07 -18.73 -13.46
CA LYS A 30 -16.71 -17.35 -13.80
C LYS A 30 -17.74 -16.40 -13.20
N GLU A 31 -17.31 -15.60 -12.24
CA GLU A 31 -18.10 -14.52 -11.67
C GLU A 31 -17.51 -13.18 -12.16
N VAL A 32 -18.37 -12.29 -12.65
CA VAL A 32 -17.97 -10.94 -13.07
C VAL A 32 -18.17 -10.01 -11.89
N SER A 33 -17.14 -9.26 -11.50
CA SER A 33 -17.28 -8.28 -10.42
C SER A 33 -18.26 -7.17 -10.83
N GLN A 34 -18.83 -6.46 -9.85
CA GLN A 34 -19.38 -5.13 -10.10
C GLN A 34 -18.31 -4.25 -10.78
N SER A 35 -18.73 -3.19 -11.48
CA SER A 35 -17.78 -2.24 -12.08
C SER A 35 -16.85 -1.72 -11.00
N ILE A 36 -15.54 -1.85 -11.22
CA ILE A 36 -14.51 -1.34 -10.31
C ILE A 36 -13.88 -0.14 -11.00
N ASP A 37 -13.96 1.02 -10.37
CA ASP A 37 -13.17 2.17 -10.80
C ASP A 37 -11.73 1.99 -10.34
N PHE A 38 -10.81 2.10 -11.29
CA PHE A 38 -9.39 2.05 -11.02
C PHE A 38 -8.86 3.47 -10.87
N GLN A 39 -8.29 3.78 -9.71
CA GLN A 39 -7.34 4.88 -9.65
C GLN A 39 -5.99 4.36 -10.10
N VAL A 40 -5.68 4.63 -11.36
CA VAL A 40 -4.32 4.44 -11.88
C VAL A 40 -3.49 5.63 -11.44
N LEU A 41 -2.50 5.39 -10.59
CA LEU A 41 -1.54 6.40 -10.19
C LEU A 41 -0.67 6.77 -11.40
N SER A 42 -0.75 8.02 -11.85
CA SER A 42 0.23 8.53 -12.82
C SER A 42 1.56 8.82 -12.13
N ASP A 43 2.66 8.68 -12.87
CA ASP A 43 3.98 9.05 -12.38
C ASP A 43 4.02 10.53 -11.93
N ASP A 44 3.25 11.42 -12.57
CA ASP A 44 3.10 12.83 -12.18
C ASP A 44 2.48 13.00 -10.78
N ARG A 45 1.43 12.24 -10.46
CA ARG A 45 0.78 12.31 -9.15
C ARG A 45 1.70 11.79 -8.06
N LEU A 46 2.45 10.72 -8.34
CA LEU A 46 3.47 10.21 -7.44
C LEU A 46 4.55 11.28 -7.18
N ASN A 47 5.03 11.94 -8.25
CA ASN A 47 6.02 13.00 -8.15
C ASN A 47 5.52 14.18 -7.31
N GLU A 48 4.27 14.60 -7.49
CA GLU A 48 3.65 15.68 -6.71
C GLU A 48 3.59 15.34 -5.20
N ILE A 49 3.17 14.13 -4.87
CA ILE A 49 3.11 13.63 -3.48
C ILE A 49 4.52 13.61 -2.88
N MET A 50 5.51 13.10 -3.61
CA MET A 50 6.90 13.03 -3.15
C MET A 50 7.50 14.43 -2.94
N GLN A 51 7.24 15.38 -3.85
CA GLN A 51 7.72 16.75 -3.71
C GLN A 51 7.11 17.44 -2.50
N THR A 52 5.81 17.28 -2.27
CA THR A 52 5.12 17.86 -1.11
C THR A 52 5.65 17.27 0.19
N THR A 53 5.87 15.96 0.22
CA THR A 53 6.45 15.25 1.36
C THR A 53 7.85 15.75 1.69
N ASN A 54 8.72 15.86 0.68
CA ASN A 54 10.11 16.26 0.85
C ASN A 54 10.27 17.71 1.33
N LYS A 55 9.27 18.57 1.13
CA LYS A 55 9.25 19.97 1.60
C LYS A 55 8.84 20.12 3.07
N SER A 56 8.34 19.06 3.70
CA SER A 56 7.96 19.10 5.11
C SER A 56 9.19 19.16 6.03
N GLU A 57 9.21 20.10 6.97
CA GLU A 57 10.27 20.20 8.00
C GLU A 57 10.39 18.92 8.84
N LEU A 58 9.25 18.26 9.11
CA LEU A 58 9.20 16.98 9.81
C LEU A 58 9.92 15.89 9.00
N TYR A 59 9.73 15.88 7.68
CA TYR A 59 10.43 14.93 6.83
C TYR A 59 11.93 15.24 6.78
N ALA A 60 12.32 16.50 6.59
CA ALA A 60 13.72 16.90 6.50
C ALA A 60 14.54 16.55 7.76
N SER A 61 13.98 16.82 8.95
CA SER A 61 14.62 16.62 10.26
C SER A 61 14.60 15.18 10.78
N SER A 62 13.86 14.27 10.13
CA SER A 62 13.69 12.88 10.57
C SER A 62 14.85 11.96 10.21
N ASN A 63 15.05 10.91 11.02
CA ASN A 63 15.94 9.80 10.72
C ASN A 63 15.36 8.89 9.60
N ALA A 64 16.15 7.92 9.11
CA ALA A 64 15.74 7.07 7.99
C ALA A 64 14.46 6.26 8.28
N GLU A 65 14.30 5.78 9.52
CA GLU A 65 13.11 5.05 9.97
C GLU A 65 11.85 5.92 9.89
N LEU A 66 11.89 7.10 10.51
CA LEU A 66 10.77 8.03 10.55
C LEU A 66 10.44 8.57 9.16
N LYS A 67 11.46 8.86 8.31
CA LYS A 67 11.25 9.22 6.90
C LYS A 67 10.51 8.11 6.15
N GLY A 68 10.92 6.86 6.37
CA GLY A 68 10.25 5.70 5.80
C GLY A 68 8.79 5.59 6.22
N LEU A 69 8.52 5.70 7.52
CA LEU A 69 7.17 5.61 8.07
C LEU A 69 6.27 6.76 7.59
N LEU A 70 6.80 7.99 7.55
CA LEU A 70 6.09 9.14 7.01
C LEU A 70 5.65 8.90 5.55
N LEU A 71 6.56 8.37 4.72
CA LEU A 71 6.22 8.01 3.34
C LEU A 71 5.12 6.95 3.27
N ALA A 72 5.21 5.90 4.09
CA ALA A 72 4.19 4.85 4.11
C ALA A 72 2.81 5.41 4.48
N VAL A 73 2.73 6.26 5.52
CA VAL A 73 1.49 6.92 5.96
C VAL A 73 0.95 7.88 4.89
N ILE A 74 1.81 8.58 4.17
CA ILE A 74 1.39 9.48 3.08
C ILE A 74 0.81 8.69 1.91
N PHE A 75 1.38 7.52 1.59
CA PHE A 75 0.77 6.63 0.61
C PHE A 75 -0.61 6.14 1.08
N GLU A 76 -0.74 5.77 2.36
CA GLU A 76 -2.05 5.40 2.92
C GLU A 76 -3.09 6.51 2.81
N SER A 77 -2.72 7.75 3.16
CA SER A 77 -3.63 8.90 3.15
C SER A 77 -4.08 9.30 1.74
N ASN A 78 -3.28 8.94 0.72
CA ASN A 78 -3.62 9.10 -0.69
C ASN A 78 -4.26 7.84 -1.29
N HIS A 79 -4.68 6.86 -0.46
CA HIS A 79 -5.27 5.59 -0.88
C HIS A 79 -4.37 4.72 -1.77
N MET A 80 -3.07 4.96 -1.75
CA MET A 80 -2.03 4.22 -2.48
C MET A 80 -1.61 2.99 -1.67
N TYR A 81 -2.53 2.05 -1.49
CA TYR A 81 -2.35 0.94 -0.56
C TYR A 81 -1.30 -0.09 -1.02
N TYR A 82 -1.03 -0.20 -2.32
CA TYR A 82 0.02 -1.07 -2.82
C TYR A 82 1.41 -0.50 -2.44
N GLU A 83 1.63 0.79 -2.67
CA GLU A 83 2.85 1.52 -2.37
C GLU A 83 3.09 1.59 -0.86
N ALA A 84 2.05 1.89 -0.08
CA ALA A 84 2.11 1.84 1.38
C ALA A 84 2.54 0.45 1.87
N ASN A 85 1.91 -0.62 1.36
CA ASN A 85 2.25 -1.99 1.71
C ASN A 85 3.70 -2.34 1.35
N SER A 86 4.14 -1.96 0.15
CA SER A 86 5.50 -2.18 -0.32
C SER A 86 6.51 -1.45 0.57
N LYS A 87 6.22 -0.19 0.94
CA LYS A 87 7.09 0.61 1.78
C LYS A 87 7.22 0.05 3.19
N TYR A 88 6.12 -0.38 3.82
CA TYR A 88 6.21 -1.05 5.13
C TYR A 88 6.98 -2.37 5.08
N ALA A 89 6.76 -3.18 4.04
CA ALA A 89 7.48 -4.44 3.88
C ALA A 89 8.99 -4.20 3.69
N GLN A 90 9.36 -3.17 2.91
CA GLN A 90 10.74 -2.72 2.76
C GLN A 90 11.34 -2.32 4.11
N LEU A 91 10.65 -1.45 4.87
CA LEU A 91 11.13 -0.96 6.16
C LEU A 91 11.33 -2.08 7.18
N LEU A 92 10.40 -3.03 7.24
CA LEU A 92 10.52 -4.19 8.12
C LEU A 92 11.74 -5.06 7.75
N LYS A 93 12.06 -5.16 6.45
CA LYS A 93 13.22 -5.92 5.96
C LYS A 93 14.56 -5.20 6.21
N GLU A 94 14.60 -3.89 5.99
CA GLU A 94 15.85 -3.10 6.06
C GLU A 94 16.26 -2.75 7.48
N ILE A 95 15.31 -2.34 8.32
CA ILE A 95 15.59 -1.86 9.67
C ILE A 95 15.55 -3.03 10.66
N GLY A 96 14.65 -3.99 10.46
CA GLY A 96 14.49 -5.15 11.33
C GLY A 96 14.01 -4.77 12.74
N ASN A 97 13.25 -5.65 13.39
CA ASN A 97 12.83 -5.60 14.79
C ASN A 97 12.43 -4.23 15.42
N SER A 98 12.00 -3.23 14.63
CA SER A 98 11.43 -2.00 15.18
C SER A 98 9.98 -2.23 15.58
N GLY A 99 9.69 -2.05 16.87
CA GLY A 99 8.32 -2.10 17.39
C GLY A 99 7.41 -1.08 16.72
N LEU A 100 7.93 0.11 16.40
CA LEU A 100 7.16 1.16 15.74
C LEU A 100 6.76 0.76 14.31
N ILE A 101 7.69 0.20 13.53
CA ILE A 101 7.39 -0.29 12.17
C ILE A 101 6.39 -1.43 12.22
N LYS A 102 6.58 -2.39 13.13
CA LYS A 102 5.66 -3.53 13.31
C LYS A 102 4.25 -3.06 13.65
N MET A 103 4.11 -2.16 14.63
CA MET A 103 2.80 -1.63 15.05
C MET A 103 2.08 -0.91 13.90
N ASN A 104 2.77 -0.02 13.17
CA ASN A 104 2.14 0.71 12.07
C ASN A 104 1.76 -0.24 10.92
N TYR A 105 2.63 -1.18 10.56
CA TYR A 105 2.34 -2.12 9.47
C TYR A 105 1.22 -3.10 9.82
N ALA A 106 1.18 -3.57 11.07
CA ALA A 106 0.09 -4.41 11.58
C ALA A 106 -1.24 -3.64 11.57
N ALA A 107 -1.26 -2.40 12.07
CA ALA A 107 -2.45 -1.55 12.06
C ALA A 107 -2.97 -1.29 10.64
N PHE A 108 -2.08 -0.97 9.69
CA PHE A 108 -2.41 -0.86 8.27
C PHE A 108 -3.02 -2.17 7.73
N SER A 109 -2.41 -3.32 8.03
CA SER A 109 -2.91 -4.63 7.60
C SER A 109 -4.31 -4.93 8.15
N LEU A 110 -4.59 -4.58 9.42
CA LEU A 110 -5.93 -4.71 10.02
C LEU A 110 -6.96 -3.82 9.34
N ARG A 111 -6.61 -2.56 9.01
CA ARG A 111 -7.50 -1.65 8.28
C ARG A 111 -7.92 -2.21 6.91
N LEU A 112 -7.05 -2.99 6.28
CA LEU A 112 -7.34 -3.69 5.03
C LEU A 112 -8.05 -5.05 5.22
N GLY A 113 -8.34 -5.46 6.45
CA GLY A 113 -8.95 -6.77 6.76
C GLY A 113 -7.96 -7.94 6.67
N GLN A 114 -6.66 -7.68 6.62
CA GLN A 114 -5.59 -8.69 6.53
C GLN A 114 -5.16 -9.16 7.92
N THR A 115 -6.10 -9.72 8.71
CA THR A 115 -5.89 -10.06 10.13
C THR A 115 -4.72 -11.02 10.36
N GLU A 116 -4.62 -12.10 9.58
CA GLU A 116 -3.54 -13.09 9.75
C GLU A 116 -2.16 -12.49 9.43
N LYS A 117 -2.09 -11.62 8.43
CA LYS A 117 -0.87 -10.88 8.11
C LYS A 117 -0.48 -9.94 9.24
N SER A 118 -1.44 -9.23 9.83
CA SER A 118 -1.20 -8.37 11.00
C SER A 118 -0.59 -9.16 12.15
N LYS A 119 -1.13 -10.34 12.49
CA LYS A 119 -0.57 -11.20 13.54
C LYS A 119 0.87 -11.60 13.22
N SER A 120 1.10 -12.09 12.01
CA SER A 120 2.43 -12.52 11.55
C SER A 120 3.48 -11.39 11.62
N ILE A 121 3.10 -10.14 11.31
CA ILE A 121 4.00 -8.98 11.42
C ILE A 121 4.44 -8.76 12.88
N MET A 122 3.51 -8.90 13.82
CA MET A 122 3.76 -8.68 15.25
C MET A 122 4.58 -9.82 15.90
N GLU A 123 4.45 -11.04 15.38
CA GLU A 123 5.12 -12.24 15.92
C GLU A 123 6.54 -12.46 15.38
N LYS A 124 6.90 -11.86 14.24
CA LYS A 124 8.27 -11.92 13.71
C LYS A 124 9.21 -11.19 14.68
N ASN A 125 10.29 -11.84 15.11
CA ASN A 125 11.36 -11.24 15.92
C ASN A 125 12.34 -10.49 15.02
#